data_AF-A0A848TX53-F1
#
_entry.id   AF-A0A848TX53-F1
#
_cell.length_a   1.000
_cell.length_b   1.000
_cell.length_c   1.000
_cell.angle_alpha   90.00
_cell.angle_beta   90.00
_cell.angle_gamma   90.00
#
_symmetry.space_group_name_H-M   'P 1'
#
loop_
_entity.id
_entity.type
_entity.pdbx_description
1 polymer ?
#
loop_
_entity_poly.entity_id
_entity_poly.type
_entity_poly.pdbx_seq_one_letter_code
_entity_poly.pdbx_strand_id
1 'polypeptide(L)'
;MATQKLYAGAKLRETRTRLGLTQKAFAERLGVSLPYLNQMENNHRPVSSAVILALVQEFGFDVSELAVGDGERMVSDLREALADPVFKDGVPPVVDLRLIASNAPALARAFLTLHRSYLQASERLASLDEALGQSDVRPGASPWDEVRDFFHYCDNYIDAVDRAAERFAADRTADQSSKAALEALGVELLLTDDQKLIRHFDPAKRVLRLSSRTAASTQRFQTLLQIALLTQNDLIGATLDLARFQSDAARDIAKIGLANYFAGAAMMPYGRFLDAARETRHDLERLARHFGASLEQVCHRLSTLQRPGAKGV
;
A
#
# COMPACT_ATOMS: atom_id res chain seq x y z
N MET A 1 27.08 31.25 30.45
CA MET A 1 26.38 30.79 29.24
C MET A 1 27.36 29.97 28.42
N ALA A 2 27.02 28.75 28.02
CA ALA A 2 27.94 27.91 27.25
C ALA A 2 28.16 28.53 25.85
N THR A 3 29.39 28.89 25.53
CA THR A 3 29.79 29.36 24.19
C THR A 3 29.46 28.28 23.16
N GLN A 4 28.48 28.57 22.30
CA GLN A 4 28.05 27.67 21.23
C GLN A 4 29.19 27.45 20.26
N LYS A 5 29.54 26.18 20.02
CA LYS A 5 30.60 25.80 19.07
C LYS A 5 30.10 26.06 17.64
N LEU A 6 30.81 26.91 16.89
CA LEU A 6 30.45 27.28 15.52
C LEU A 6 31.09 26.31 14.51
N TYR A 7 30.27 25.60 13.75
CA TYR A 7 30.73 24.73 12.66
C TYR A 7 30.32 25.35 11.32
N ALA A 8 31.30 25.90 10.58
CA ALA A 8 31.08 26.65 9.35
C ALA A 8 32.02 26.19 8.21
N GLY A 9 32.31 24.89 8.14
CA GLY A 9 33.28 24.32 7.21
C GLY A 9 32.95 24.53 5.73
N ALA A 10 31.69 24.39 5.34
CA ALA A 10 31.27 24.68 3.97
C ALA A 10 31.47 26.14 3.58
N LYS A 11 31.23 27.09 4.51
CA LYS A 11 31.41 28.52 4.25
C LYS A 11 32.89 28.89 4.15
N LEU A 12 33.74 28.29 4.97
CA LEU A 12 35.20 28.38 4.84
C LEU A 12 35.67 27.90 3.46
N ARG A 13 35.17 26.74 3.02
CA ARG A 13 35.52 26.17 1.72
C ARG A 13 35.03 27.03 0.55
N GLU A 14 33.80 27.53 0.63
CA GLU A 14 33.22 28.45 -0.35
C GLU A 14 34.05 29.73 -0.46
N THR A 15 34.40 30.34 0.67
CA THR A 15 35.20 31.57 0.74
C THR A 15 36.56 31.36 0.12
N ARG A 16 37.24 30.26 0.48
CA ARG A 16 38.53 29.89 -0.12
C ARG A 16 38.43 29.74 -1.64
N THR A 17 37.40 29.05 -2.11
CA THR A 17 37.20 28.77 -3.54
C THR A 17 36.88 30.05 -4.31
N ARG A 18 36.04 30.94 -3.75
CA ARG A 18 35.72 32.27 -4.30
C ARG A 18 36.96 33.15 -4.45
N LEU A 19 37.92 33.03 -3.53
CA LEU A 19 39.20 33.75 -3.56
C LEU A 19 40.26 33.07 -4.45
N GLY A 20 39.96 31.93 -5.07
CA GLY A 20 40.90 31.18 -5.90
C GLY A 20 42.10 30.62 -5.14
N LEU A 21 42.00 30.45 -3.82
CA LEU A 21 43.12 30.03 -2.98
C LEU A 21 43.19 28.51 -2.80
N THR A 22 44.41 27.97 -2.77
CA THR A 22 44.64 26.60 -2.31
C THR A 22 44.45 26.49 -0.80
N GLN A 23 44.14 25.30 -0.28
CA GLN A 23 44.01 25.11 1.17
C GLN A 23 45.29 25.52 1.92
N LYS A 24 46.47 25.29 1.34
CA LYS A 24 47.75 25.69 1.94
C LYS A 24 47.86 27.22 2.07
N ALA A 25 47.63 27.94 0.97
CA ALA A 25 47.68 29.40 0.98
C ALA A 25 46.61 30.03 1.89
N PHE A 26 45.44 29.42 1.97
CA PHE A 26 44.36 29.88 2.85
C PHE A 26 44.69 29.63 4.33
N ALA A 27 45.30 28.49 4.67
CA ALA A 27 45.74 28.18 6.03
C ALA A 27 46.82 29.16 6.51
N GLU A 28 47.79 29.46 5.65
CA GLU A 28 48.86 30.43 5.93
C GLU A 28 48.29 31.83 6.22
N ARG A 29 47.35 32.32 5.40
CA ARG A 29 46.70 33.63 5.62
C ARG A 29 45.82 33.67 6.87
N LEU A 30 45.21 32.55 7.25
CA LEU A 30 44.41 32.44 8.47
C LEU A 30 45.26 32.17 9.73
N GLY A 31 46.58 32.04 9.60
CA GLY A 31 47.48 31.76 10.73
C GLY A 31 47.28 30.38 11.37
N VAL A 32 46.77 29.39 10.63
CA VAL A 32 46.53 28.03 11.11
C VAL A 32 47.29 26.99 10.31
N SER A 33 47.47 25.79 10.87
CA SER A 33 48.08 24.69 10.13
C SER A 33 47.13 24.12 9.08
N LEU A 34 47.68 23.63 7.97
CA LEU A 34 46.91 22.99 6.89
C LEU A 34 46.01 21.83 7.40
N PRO A 35 46.47 20.90 8.27
CA PRO A 35 45.60 19.87 8.82
C PRO A 35 44.45 20.44 9.66
N TYR A 36 44.69 21.54 10.36
CA TYR A 36 43.68 22.20 11.19
C TYR A 36 42.61 22.88 10.33
N LEU A 37 43.01 23.57 9.25
CA LEU A 37 42.08 24.11 8.27
C LEU A 37 41.24 23.00 7.62
N ASN A 38 41.86 21.88 7.24
CA ASN A 38 41.15 20.76 6.64
C ASN A 38 40.07 20.20 7.59
N GLN A 39 40.40 20.04 8.88
CA GLN A 39 39.43 19.61 9.89
C GLN A 39 38.27 20.60 10.06
N MET A 40 38.53 21.91 10.01
CA MET A 40 37.48 22.94 10.07
C MET A 40 36.62 22.97 8.81
N GLU A 41 37.21 22.91 7.60
CA GLU A 41 36.46 22.85 6.34
C GLU A 41 35.55 21.62 6.25
N ASN A 42 35.94 20.52 6.89
CA ASN A 42 35.15 19.29 6.97
C ASN A 42 34.33 19.18 8.27
N ASN A 43 34.16 20.26 9.04
CA ASN A 43 33.38 20.28 10.30
C ASN A 43 33.81 19.26 11.38
N HIS A 44 35.01 18.69 11.30
CA HIS A 44 35.59 17.85 12.36
C HIS A 44 36.03 18.67 13.57
N ARG A 45 36.27 19.97 13.37
CA ARG A 45 36.52 20.95 14.43
C ARG A 45 35.67 22.19 14.24
N PRO A 46 35.18 22.79 15.34
CA PRO A 46 34.53 24.09 15.26
C PRO A 46 35.56 25.16 14.88
N VAL A 47 35.07 26.20 14.21
CA VAL A 47 35.87 27.38 13.85
C VAL A 47 36.24 28.12 15.14
N SER A 48 37.54 28.33 15.35
CA SER A 48 38.03 29.03 16.55
C SER A 48 37.81 30.54 16.41
N SER A 49 37.68 31.24 17.53
CA SER A 49 37.54 32.71 17.53
C SER A 49 38.70 33.43 16.83
N ALA A 50 39.91 32.84 16.89
CA ALA A 50 41.09 33.36 16.20
C ALA A 50 40.92 33.31 14.67
N VAL A 51 40.34 32.23 14.14
CA VAL A 51 40.07 32.08 12.70
C VAL A 51 38.96 33.02 12.25
N ILE A 52 37.93 33.23 13.07
CA ILE A 52 36.86 34.21 12.78
C ILE A 52 37.46 35.61 12.69
N LEU A 53 38.32 35.98 13.64
CA LEU A 53 38.99 37.29 13.64
C LEU A 53 39.89 37.47 12.41
N ALA A 54 40.65 36.42 12.04
CA ALA A 54 41.48 36.43 10.84
C ALA A 54 40.64 36.57 9.55
N LEU A 55 39.46 35.94 9.48
CA LEU A 55 38.55 36.09 8.34
C LEU A 55 38.08 37.54 8.16
N VAL A 56 37.73 38.20 9.28
CA VAL A 56 37.29 39.60 9.28
C VAL A 56 38.45 40.52 8.84
N GLN A 57 39.64 40.32 9.39
CA GLN A 57 40.79 41.21 9.17
C GLN A 57 41.41 41.06 7.77
N GLU A 58 41.64 39.82 7.32
CA GLU A 58 42.36 39.54 6.07
C GLU A 58 41.46 39.56 4.84
N PHE A 59 40.17 39.30 5.02
CA PHE A 59 39.24 39.09 3.90
C PHE A 59 37.98 39.94 3.98
N GLY A 60 37.85 40.84 4.97
CA GLY A 60 36.68 41.70 5.14
C GLY A 60 35.38 40.91 5.34
N PHE A 61 35.47 39.71 5.92
CA PHE A 61 34.36 38.77 6.01
C PHE A 61 33.30 39.25 7.02
N ASP A 62 32.02 39.27 6.64
CA ASP A 62 30.92 39.60 7.55
C ASP A 62 30.58 38.39 8.44
N VAL A 63 30.76 38.53 9.76
CA VAL A 63 30.53 37.45 10.75
C VAL A 63 29.07 36.97 10.74
N SER A 64 28.12 37.82 10.32
CA SER A 64 26.73 37.40 10.16
C SER A 64 26.55 36.32 9.07
N GLU A 65 27.43 36.26 8.05
CA GLU A 65 27.42 35.19 7.05
C GLU A 65 27.84 33.82 7.63
N LEU A 66 28.53 33.76 8.77
CA LEU A 66 28.81 32.51 9.48
C LEU A 66 27.63 32.06 10.36
N ALA A 67 26.78 33.00 10.76
CA ALA A 67 25.73 32.76 11.76
C ALA A 67 24.33 32.51 11.16
N VAL A 68 24.09 32.85 9.89
CA VAL A 68 22.72 32.99 9.36
C VAL A 68 22.32 31.88 8.37
N GLY A 69 21.37 31.05 8.80
CA GLY A 69 20.06 30.92 8.13
C GLY A 69 19.85 29.83 7.07
N ASP A 70 20.83 29.54 6.21
CA ASP A 70 20.57 28.66 5.06
C ASP A 70 20.44 27.18 5.45
N GLY A 71 21.15 26.75 6.51
CA GLY A 71 21.09 25.38 7.00
C GLY A 71 19.74 25.00 7.61
N GLU A 72 19.13 25.91 8.37
CA GLU A 72 17.83 25.63 9.01
C GLU A 72 16.69 25.57 8.00
N ARG A 73 16.70 26.48 7.01
CA ARG A 73 15.75 26.44 5.90
C ARG A 73 15.91 25.17 5.07
N MET A 74 17.14 24.81 4.69
CA MET A 74 17.42 23.57 3.97
C MET A 74 16.99 22.32 4.77
N VAL A 75 17.17 22.31 6.09
CA VAL A 75 16.71 21.23 6.96
C VAL A 75 15.19 21.15 7.00
N SER A 76 14.50 22.30 7.01
CA SER A 76 13.05 22.35 6.91
C SER A 76 12.56 21.79 5.57
N ASP A 77 13.15 22.25 4.45
CA ASP A 77 12.79 21.80 3.10
C ASP A 77 13.04 20.29 2.93
N LEU A 78 14.16 19.77 3.48
CA LEU A 78 14.45 18.34 3.48
C LEU A 78 13.46 17.54 4.35
N ARG A 79 13.06 18.06 5.52
CA ARG A 79 12.03 17.42 6.37
C ARG A 79 10.69 17.35 5.66
N GLU A 80 10.31 18.42 4.97
CA GLU A 80 9.07 18.47 4.21
C GLU A 80 9.09 17.46 3.06
N ALA A 81 10.17 17.42 2.28
CA ALA A 81 10.33 16.43 1.21
C ALA A 81 10.32 14.98 1.73
N LEU A 82 10.96 14.72 2.87
CA LEU A 82 11.01 13.39 3.48
C LEU A 82 9.73 13.00 4.23
N ALA A 83 8.76 13.90 4.37
CA ALA A 83 7.43 13.57 4.87
C ALA A 83 6.55 12.91 3.79
N ASP A 84 6.98 12.91 2.52
CA ASP A 84 6.29 12.22 1.44
C ASP A 84 6.20 10.69 1.72
N PRO A 85 5.04 10.05 1.50
CA PRO A 85 4.84 8.62 1.72
C PRO A 85 5.86 7.70 1.03
N VAL A 86 6.51 8.15 -0.06
CA VAL A 86 7.56 7.40 -0.74
C VAL A 86 8.76 7.06 0.17
N PHE A 87 8.96 7.82 1.26
CA PHE A 87 10.06 7.64 2.22
C PHE A 87 9.65 6.95 3.54
N LYS A 88 8.44 6.38 3.63
CA LYS A 88 7.86 5.82 4.87
C LYS A 88 8.74 4.79 5.59
N ASP A 89 9.56 4.03 4.87
CA ASP A 89 10.34 2.91 5.40
C ASP A 89 11.75 3.31 5.88
N GLY A 90 12.09 4.61 5.89
CA GLY A 90 13.45 5.03 6.27
C GLY A 90 13.70 6.53 6.33
N VAL A 91 12.90 7.29 7.09
CA VAL A 91 13.12 8.73 7.29
C VAL A 91 14.38 8.96 8.14
N PRO A 92 15.42 9.66 7.62
CA PRO A 92 16.62 9.98 8.38
C PRO A 92 16.33 10.89 9.58
N PRO A 93 17.04 10.72 10.71
CA PRO A 93 16.89 11.61 11.86
C PRO A 93 17.33 13.05 11.52
N VAL A 94 16.76 14.03 12.21
CA VAL A 94 17.01 15.47 11.96
C VAL A 94 18.50 15.85 12.08
N VAL A 95 19.27 15.11 12.89
CA VAL A 95 20.72 15.30 12.99
C VAL A 95 21.43 15.05 11.66
N ASP A 96 21.00 14.04 10.89
CA ASP A 96 21.59 13.71 9.60
C ASP A 96 21.20 14.75 8.54
N LEU A 97 19.98 15.29 8.61
CA LEU A 97 19.55 16.39 7.74
C LEU A 97 20.40 17.65 7.97
N ARG A 98 20.73 17.95 9.22
CA ARG A 98 21.65 19.05 9.56
C ARG A 98 23.06 18.79 9.03
N LEU A 99 23.54 17.55 9.08
CA LEU A 99 24.83 17.18 8.50
C LEU A 99 24.82 17.32 6.98
N ILE A 100 23.75 16.92 6.29
CA ILE A 100 23.62 17.07 4.84
C ILE A 100 23.56 18.54 4.44
N ALA A 101 22.74 19.34 5.12
CA ALA A 101 22.61 20.77 4.85
C ALA A 101 23.92 21.53 5.06
N SER A 102 24.71 21.15 6.07
CA SER A 102 25.98 21.80 6.38
C SER A 102 27.17 21.30 5.55
N ASN A 103 27.21 20.02 5.17
CA ASN A 103 28.38 19.42 4.51
C ASN A 103 28.20 19.22 3.00
N ALA A 104 26.97 19.02 2.52
CA ALA A 104 26.66 18.74 1.13
C ALA A 104 25.44 19.55 0.61
N PRO A 105 25.43 20.88 0.74
CA PRO A 105 24.28 21.71 0.36
C PRO A 105 23.95 21.65 -1.14
N ALA A 106 24.94 21.42 -2.00
CA ALA A 106 24.72 21.21 -3.44
C ALA A 106 23.93 19.92 -3.72
N LEU A 107 24.24 18.84 -3.00
CA LEU A 107 23.52 17.58 -3.08
C LEU A 107 22.10 17.72 -2.51
N ALA A 108 21.96 18.41 -1.37
CA ALA A 108 20.65 18.71 -0.78
C ALA A 108 19.73 19.46 -1.78
N ARG A 109 20.26 20.48 -2.45
CA ARG A 109 19.52 21.22 -3.49
C ARG A 109 19.18 20.37 -4.71
N ALA A 110 20.12 19.53 -5.18
CA ALA A 110 19.88 18.64 -6.30
C ALA A 110 18.77 17.62 -5.96
N PHE A 111 18.80 17.05 -4.76
CA PHE A 111 17.76 16.17 -4.23
C PHE A 111 16.40 16.87 -4.17
N LEU A 112 16.32 18.07 -3.57
CA LEU A 112 15.06 18.83 -3.50
C LEU A 112 14.52 19.23 -4.89
N THR A 113 15.42 19.43 -5.87
CA THR A 113 15.03 19.68 -7.27
C THR A 113 14.46 18.41 -7.89
N LEU A 114 15.12 17.26 -7.70
CA LEU A 114 14.63 15.97 -8.16
C LEU A 114 13.25 15.64 -7.55
N HIS A 115 13.07 15.85 -6.25
CA HIS A 115 11.81 15.63 -5.56
C HIS A 115 10.67 16.49 -6.10
N ARG A 116 10.93 17.79 -6.34
CA ARG A 116 9.95 18.68 -6.98
C ARG A 116 9.61 18.23 -8.40
N SER A 117 10.59 17.84 -9.19
CA SER A 117 10.36 17.30 -10.53
C SER A 117 9.56 16.00 -10.52
N TYR A 118 9.80 15.14 -9.52
CA TYR A 118 9.03 13.91 -9.29
C TYR A 118 7.56 14.24 -8.96
N LEU A 119 7.30 15.17 -8.04
CA LEU A 119 5.93 15.59 -7.72
C LEU A 119 5.22 16.18 -8.94
N GLN A 120 5.89 17.06 -9.69
CA GLN A 120 5.32 17.61 -10.93
C GLN A 120 5.05 16.56 -12.00
N ALA A 121 5.92 15.55 -12.13
CA ALA A 121 5.70 14.44 -13.04
C ALA A 121 4.51 13.57 -12.59
N SER A 122 4.42 13.31 -11.29
CA SER A 122 3.30 12.59 -10.68
C SER A 122 1.97 13.33 -10.86
N GLU A 123 1.93 14.65 -10.66
CA GLU A 123 0.76 15.50 -10.90
C GLU A 123 0.38 15.56 -12.39
N ARG A 124 1.37 15.62 -13.29
CA ARG A 124 1.13 15.57 -14.74
C ARG A 124 0.57 14.23 -15.17
N LEU A 125 1.06 13.14 -14.61
CA LEU A 125 0.52 11.80 -14.86
C LEU A 125 -0.90 11.71 -14.28
N ALA A 126 -1.14 12.15 -13.05
CA ALA A 126 -2.46 12.18 -12.44
C ALA A 126 -3.47 13.03 -13.23
N SER A 127 -3.05 14.18 -13.75
CA SER A 127 -3.91 15.03 -14.59
C SER A 127 -4.14 14.48 -16.00
N LEU A 128 -3.17 13.73 -16.56
CA LEU A 128 -3.36 12.97 -17.79
C LEU A 128 -4.31 11.80 -17.56
N ASP A 129 -4.18 11.08 -16.44
CA ASP A 129 -5.06 10.00 -16.02
C ASP A 129 -6.48 10.51 -15.76
N GLU A 130 -6.65 11.68 -15.14
CA GLU A 130 -7.94 12.36 -14.98
C GLU A 130 -8.54 12.77 -16.33
N ALA A 131 -7.73 13.29 -17.25
CA ALA A 131 -8.17 13.64 -18.61
C ALA A 131 -8.52 12.41 -19.48
N LEU A 132 -7.90 11.26 -19.20
CA LEU A 132 -8.14 9.98 -19.87
C LEU A 132 -9.19 9.11 -19.16
N GLY A 133 -9.71 9.56 -18.01
CA GLY A 133 -10.71 8.83 -17.21
C GLY A 133 -10.17 7.55 -16.55
N GLN A 134 -8.86 7.46 -16.33
CA GLN A 134 -8.16 6.31 -15.72
C GLN A 134 -7.62 6.66 -14.34
N SER A 135 -8.49 7.08 -13.43
CA SER A 135 -8.15 7.13 -12.01
C SER A 135 -8.20 5.70 -11.43
N ASP A 136 -7.07 5.00 -11.44
CA ASP A 136 -6.48 4.28 -10.29
C ASP A 136 -5.40 3.27 -10.78
N VAL A 137 -4.48 2.91 -9.88
CA VAL A 137 -3.39 1.90 -9.95
C VAL A 137 -1.95 2.48 -10.10
N ARG A 138 -1.23 2.45 -8.96
CA ARG A 138 0.17 2.86 -8.76
C ARG A 138 1.16 1.73 -9.16
N PRO A 139 2.39 2.01 -9.66
CA PRO A 139 3.42 0.99 -9.86
C PRO A 139 3.97 0.52 -8.49
N GLY A 140 3.77 -0.76 -8.15
CA GLY A 140 4.15 -1.36 -6.86
C GLY A 140 2.98 -1.89 -6.02
N ALA A 141 1.76 -1.95 -6.57
CA ALA A 141 0.61 -2.56 -5.92
C ALA A 141 0.90 -4.02 -5.53
N SER A 142 0.62 -4.38 -4.28
CA SER A 142 0.66 -5.77 -3.83
C SER A 142 -0.31 -6.61 -4.68
N PRO A 143 -0.10 -7.92 -4.89
CA PRO A 143 -1.10 -8.79 -5.51
C PRO A 143 -2.49 -8.67 -4.87
N TRP A 144 -2.54 -8.33 -3.58
CA TRP A 144 -3.78 -8.05 -2.84
C TRP A 144 -4.43 -6.71 -3.20
N ASP A 145 -3.62 -5.69 -3.50
CA ASP A 145 -4.13 -4.39 -3.97
C ASP A 145 -4.70 -4.54 -5.38
N GLU A 146 -4.02 -5.25 -6.29
CA GLU A 146 -4.56 -5.54 -7.64
C GLU A 146 -5.92 -6.23 -7.58
N VAL A 147 -6.06 -7.23 -6.69
CA VAL A 147 -7.33 -7.95 -6.50
C VAL A 147 -8.40 -7.03 -5.91
N ARG A 148 -8.06 -6.23 -4.88
CA ARG A 148 -9.00 -5.27 -4.29
C ARG A 148 -9.49 -4.28 -5.33
N ASP A 149 -8.58 -3.73 -6.13
CA ASP A 149 -8.88 -2.75 -7.15
C ASP A 149 -9.75 -3.38 -8.25
N PHE A 150 -9.46 -4.63 -8.67
CA PHE A 150 -10.33 -5.39 -9.57
C PHE A 150 -11.78 -5.51 -9.06
N PHE A 151 -11.99 -5.92 -7.80
CA PHE A 151 -13.34 -6.00 -7.23
C PHE A 151 -13.98 -4.60 -7.10
N HIS A 152 -13.20 -3.58 -6.79
CA HIS A 152 -13.67 -2.20 -6.71
C HIS A 152 -14.17 -1.68 -8.06
N TYR A 153 -13.42 -1.88 -9.15
CA TYR A 153 -13.82 -1.45 -10.50
C TYR A 153 -15.05 -2.17 -11.06
N CYS A 154 -15.37 -3.35 -10.54
CA CYS A 154 -16.61 -4.05 -10.84
C CYS A 154 -17.78 -3.62 -9.92
N ASP A 155 -17.66 -2.49 -9.19
CA ASP A 155 -18.63 -2.06 -8.16
C ASP A 155 -18.93 -3.16 -7.14
N ASN A 156 -17.93 -4.02 -6.86
CA ASN A 156 -18.06 -5.21 -6.03
C ASN A 156 -19.21 -6.17 -6.48
N TYR A 157 -19.59 -6.14 -7.75
CA TYR A 157 -20.64 -6.97 -8.34
C TYR A 157 -20.21 -7.62 -9.65
N ILE A 158 -20.26 -8.95 -9.69
CA ILE A 158 -19.82 -9.74 -10.86
C ILE A 158 -21.04 -10.48 -11.40
N ASP A 159 -21.75 -9.83 -12.33
CA ASP A 159 -23.07 -10.27 -12.84
C ASP A 159 -23.09 -11.73 -13.29
N ALA A 160 -22.10 -12.15 -14.07
CA ALA A 160 -22.06 -13.51 -14.62
C ALA A 160 -21.91 -14.57 -13.52
N VAL A 161 -21.07 -14.31 -12.51
CA VAL A 161 -20.85 -15.21 -11.37
C VAL A 161 -22.06 -15.20 -10.43
N ASP A 162 -22.64 -14.03 -10.18
CA ASP A 162 -23.81 -13.86 -9.32
C ASP A 162 -25.03 -14.61 -9.89
N ARG A 163 -25.30 -14.46 -11.19
CA ARG A 163 -26.38 -15.19 -11.88
C ARG A 163 -26.13 -16.69 -11.93
N ALA A 164 -24.88 -17.13 -12.08
CA ALA A 164 -24.54 -18.54 -12.04
C ALA A 164 -24.83 -19.14 -10.66
N ALA A 165 -24.48 -18.41 -9.60
CA ALA A 165 -24.76 -18.79 -8.23
C ALA A 165 -26.27 -18.80 -7.91
N GLU A 166 -27.02 -17.81 -8.41
CA GLU A 166 -28.47 -17.74 -8.26
C GLU A 166 -29.18 -18.90 -8.99
N ARG A 167 -28.75 -19.25 -10.20
CA ARG A 167 -29.22 -20.44 -10.92
C ARG A 167 -28.92 -21.73 -10.15
N PHE A 168 -27.68 -21.88 -9.68
CA PHE A 168 -27.28 -23.02 -8.86
C PHE A 168 -28.16 -23.19 -7.62
N ALA A 169 -28.55 -22.08 -6.98
CA ALA A 169 -29.43 -22.08 -5.83
C ALA A 169 -30.92 -22.28 -6.17
N ALA A 170 -31.37 -21.85 -7.35
CA ALA A 170 -32.75 -21.99 -7.81
C ALA A 170 -33.11 -23.44 -8.16
N ASP A 171 -32.16 -24.18 -8.74
CA ASP A 171 -32.33 -25.58 -9.13
C ASP A 171 -32.39 -26.55 -7.92
N ARG A 172 -32.31 -26.01 -6.70
CA ARG A 172 -32.20 -26.77 -5.45
C ARG A 172 -33.24 -26.25 -4.46
N THR A 173 -34.09 -27.14 -3.97
CA THR A 173 -34.95 -26.82 -2.82
C THR A 173 -34.08 -26.52 -1.60
N ALA A 174 -34.59 -25.71 -0.66
CA ALA A 174 -33.85 -25.25 0.52
C ALA A 174 -33.21 -26.37 1.37
N ASP A 175 -33.66 -27.62 1.17
CA ASP A 175 -33.23 -28.83 1.86
C ASP A 175 -32.20 -29.67 1.08
N GLN A 176 -31.95 -29.37 -0.20
CA GLN A 176 -30.81 -29.93 -0.92
C GLN A 176 -29.54 -29.22 -0.48
N SER A 177 -28.98 -29.74 0.61
CA SER A 177 -27.71 -29.31 1.17
C SER A 177 -26.63 -29.21 0.10
N SER A 178 -25.73 -28.24 0.24
CA SER A 178 -24.49 -28.16 -0.55
C SER A 178 -23.71 -29.48 -0.58
N LYS A 179 -23.93 -30.36 0.42
CA LYS A 179 -23.43 -31.74 0.44
C LYS A 179 -24.01 -32.61 -0.67
N ALA A 180 -25.32 -32.59 -0.90
CA ALA A 180 -25.93 -33.36 -2.01
C ALA A 180 -25.43 -32.88 -3.39
N ALA A 181 -25.14 -31.59 -3.52
CA ALA A 181 -24.50 -31.04 -4.72
C ALA A 181 -23.07 -31.56 -4.91
N LEU A 182 -22.32 -31.67 -3.81
CA LEU A 182 -20.98 -32.21 -3.81
C LEU A 182 -20.98 -33.72 -4.16
N GLU A 183 -21.92 -34.48 -3.59
CA GLU A 183 -22.12 -35.91 -3.87
C GLU A 183 -22.52 -36.16 -5.33
N ALA A 184 -23.38 -35.31 -5.91
CA ALA A 184 -23.73 -35.39 -7.34
C ALA A 184 -22.52 -35.13 -8.27
N LEU A 185 -21.52 -34.39 -7.78
CA LEU A 185 -20.23 -34.23 -8.45
C LEU A 185 -19.27 -35.39 -8.16
N GLY A 186 -19.70 -36.46 -7.47
CA GLY A 186 -18.85 -37.58 -7.10
C GLY A 186 -17.72 -37.17 -6.16
N VAL A 187 -17.96 -36.19 -5.28
CA VAL A 187 -17.00 -35.74 -4.26
C VAL A 187 -17.54 -36.06 -2.87
N GLU A 188 -16.76 -36.79 -2.09
CA GLU A 188 -17.10 -37.15 -0.71
C GLU A 188 -16.76 -36.02 0.26
N LEU A 189 -17.70 -35.67 1.15
CA LEU A 189 -17.48 -34.69 2.21
C LEU A 189 -17.14 -35.40 3.53
N LEU A 190 -15.94 -35.14 4.06
CA LEU A 190 -15.50 -35.64 5.36
C LEU A 190 -15.29 -34.49 6.34
N LEU A 191 -15.84 -34.63 7.54
CA LEU A 191 -15.54 -33.73 8.66
C LEU A 191 -14.39 -34.30 9.50
N THR A 192 -13.42 -33.47 9.84
CA THR A 192 -12.23 -33.85 10.63
C THR A 192 -11.99 -32.89 11.79
N ASP A 193 -11.46 -33.38 12.92
CA ASP A 193 -11.11 -32.55 14.09
C ASP A 193 -9.64 -32.06 14.05
N ASP A 194 -9.02 -32.03 12.87
CA ASP A 194 -7.68 -31.43 12.70
C ASP A 194 -7.73 -29.92 12.99
N GLN A 195 -6.96 -29.47 13.97
CA GLN A 195 -6.92 -28.07 14.43
C GLN A 195 -6.35 -27.10 13.38
N LYS A 196 -5.52 -27.57 12.44
CA LYS A 196 -4.85 -26.70 11.46
C LYS A 196 -5.59 -26.59 10.13
N LEU A 197 -6.61 -27.43 9.92
CA LEU A 197 -7.29 -27.55 8.64
C LEU A 197 -8.64 -26.82 8.68
N ILE A 198 -8.89 -25.89 7.76
CA ILE A 198 -10.25 -25.34 7.56
C ILE A 198 -10.94 -26.06 6.40
N ARG A 199 -10.23 -26.19 5.28
CA ARG A 199 -10.66 -26.87 4.06
C ARG A 199 -9.46 -27.50 3.37
N HIS A 200 -9.60 -28.75 2.92
CA HIS A 200 -8.63 -29.39 2.02
C HIS A 200 -9.35 -30.30 1.03
N PHE A 201 -9.14 -30.07 -0.25
CA PHE A 201 -9.66 -30.92 -1.31
C PHE A 201 -8.54 -31.80 -1.88
N ASP A 202 -8.75 -33.11 -1.86
CA ASP A 202 -7.88 -34.08 -2.52
C ASP A 202 -8.46 -34.41 -3.91
N PRO A 203 -7.88 -33.88 -5.01
CA PRO A 203 -8.41 -34.09 -6.35
C PRO A 203 -8.27 -35.54 -6.83
N ALA A 204 -7.26 -36.28 -6.35
CA ALA A 204 -7.03 -37.66 -6.74
C ALA A 204 -8.06 -38.60 -6.12
N LYS A 205 -8.40 -38.37 -4.85
CA LYS A 205 -9.41 -39.17 -4.12
C LYS A 205 -10.83 -38.62 -4.25
N ARG A 206 -10.99 -37.42 -4.81
CA ARG A 206 -12.25 -36.66 -4.82
C ARG A 206 -12.87 -36.52 -3.42
N VAL A 207 -12.05 -36.17 -2.44
CA VAL A 207 -12.47 -36.01 -1.04
C VAL A 207 -12.27 -34.56 -0.61
N LEU A 208 -13.35 -33.92 -0.16
CA LEU A 208 -13.31 -32.62 0.52
C LEU A 208 -13.30 -32.85 2.04
N ARG A 209 -12.22 -32.46 2.70
CA ARG A 209 -12.11 -32.45 4.16
C ARG A 209 -12.39 -31.04 4.69
N LEU A 210 -13.33 -30.92 5.64
CA LEU A 210 -13.61 -29.69 6.37
C LEU A 210 -13.41 -29.91 7.87
N SER A 211 -13.06 -28.86 8.61
CA SER A 211 -13.00 -28.98 10.06
C SER A 211 -14.38 -29.04 10.70
N SER A 212 -14.59 -30.05 11.54
CA SER A 212 -15.79 -30.22 12.37
C SER A 212 -15.94 -29.13 13.44
N ARG A 213 -14.86 -28.39 13.73
CA ARG A 213 -14.83 -27.31 14.74
C ARG A 213 -15.36 -25.98 14.22
N THR A 214 -15.50 -25.84 12.89
CA THR A 214 -16.02 -24.62 12.28
C THR A 214 -17.54 -24.58 12.33
N ALA A 215 -18.11 -23.37 12.43
CA ALA A 215 -19.57 -23.20 12.43
C ALA A 215 -20.21 -23.77 11.15
N ALA A 216 -21.46 -24.21 11.23
CA ALA A 216 -22.19 -24.81 10.10
C ALA A 216 -22.27 -23.88 8.88
N SER A 217 -22.42 -22.56 9.11
CA SER A 217 -22.38 -21.54 8.05
C SER A 217 -21.03 -21.51 7.32
N THR A 218 -19.92 -21.59 8.06
CA THR A 218 -18.57 -21.70 7.49
C THR A 218 -18.40 -23.00 6.71
N GLN A 219 -18.84 -24.14 7.25
CA GLN A 219 -18.76 -25.44 6.54
C GLN A 219 -19.54 -25.39 5.21
N ARG A 220 -20.76 -24.85 5.24
CA ARG A 220 -21.59 -24.67 4.04
C ARG A 220 -20.91 -23.75 3.03
N PHE A 221 -20.34 -22.63 3.48
CA PHE A 221 -19.63 -21.69 2.61
C PHE A 221 -18.41 -22.34 1.96
N GLN A 222 -17.59 -23.07 2.72
CA GLN A 222 -16.42 -23.77 2.19
C GLN A 222 -16.81 -24.88 1.20
N THR A 223 -17.96 -25.53 1.41
CA THR A 223 -18.52 -26.51 0.46
C THR A 223 -18.93 -25.83 -0.85
N LEU A 224 -19.66 -24.72 -0.78
CA LEU A 224 -20.10 -23.96 -1.96
C LEU A 224 -18.93 -23.37 -2.74
N LEU A 225 -17.90 -22.90 -2.04
CA LEU A 225 -16.64 -22.44 -2.64
C LEU A 225 -15.98 -23.58 -3.44
N GLN A 226 -15.89 -24.77 -2.85
CA GLN A 226 -15.30 -25.91 -3.57
C GLN A 226 -16.13 -26.31 -4.79
N ILE A 227 -17.46 -26.25 -4.70
CA ILE A 227 -18.35 -26.47 -5.85
C ILE A 227 -18.09 -25.43 -6.94
N ALA A 228 -17.89 -24.15 -6.58
CA ALA A 228 -17.52 -23.11 -7.54
C ALA A 228 -16.24 -23.46 -8.29
N LEU A 229 -15.18 -23.88 -7.56
CA LEU A 229 -13.90 -24.27 -8.16
C LEU A 229 -14.00 -25.51 -9.06
N LEU A 230 -14.94 -26.42 -8.77
CA LEU A 230 -15.14 -27.64 -9.57
C LEU A 230 -16.02 -27.44 -10.80
N THR A 231 -17.01 -26.54 -10.72
CA THR A 231 -18.07 -26.43 -11.74
C THR A 231 -18.04 -25.13 -12.53
N GLN A 232 -17.47 -24.07 -11.98
CA GLN A 232 -17.45 -22.72 -12.57
C GLN A 232 -16.04 -22.30 -12.98
N ASN A 233 -15.09 -23.24 -13.10
CA ASN A 233 -13.69 -22.90 -13.37
C ASN A 233 -13.52 -22.15 -14.70
N ASP A 234 -14.27 -22.51 -15.75
CA ASP A 234 -14.22 -21.83 -17.05
C ASP A 234 -14.81 -20.41 -16.97
N LEU A 235 -15.93 -20.25 -16.26
CA LEU A 235 -16.55 -18.95 -16.01
C LEU A 235 -15.62 -18.03 -15.20
N ILE A 236 -15.03 -18.56 -14.13
CA ILE A 236 -14.06 -17.84 -13.29
C ILE A 236 -12.83 -17.49 -14.13
N GLY A 237 -12.29 -18.43 -14.91
CA GLY A 237 -11.15 -18.21 -15.79
C GLY A 237 -11.40 -17.09 -16.79
N ALA A 238 -12.53 -17.12 -17.50
CA ALA A 238 -12.92 -16.09 -18.44
C ALA A 238 -13.09 -14.72 -17.76
N THR A 239 -13.60 -14.67 -16.53
CA THR A 239 -13.71 -13.43 -15.74
C THR A 239 -12.32 -12.88 -15.38
N LEU A 240 -11.37 -13.75 -15.00
CA LEU A 240 -10.00 -13.37 -14.69
C LEU A 240 -9.21 -12.93 -15.93
N ASP A 241 -9.52 -13.45 -17.11
CA ASP A 241 -8.87 -13.04 -18.37
C ASP A 241 -9.23 -11.59 -18.75
N LEU A 242 -10.45 -11.15 -18.42
CA LEU A 242 -10.88 -9.77 -18.59
C LEU A 242 -10.19 -8.81 -17.61
N ALA A 243 -9.75 -9.31 -16.44
CA ALA A 243 -9.18 -8.51 -15.37
C ALA A 243 -7.73 -8.04 -15.64
N ARG A 244 -7.02 -8.65 -16.60
CA ARG A 244 -5.64 -8.28 -17.01
C ARG A 244 -4.67 -8.09 -15.83
N PHE A 245 -4.68 -9.01 -14.86
CA PHE A 245 -3.73 -9.01 -13.73
C PHE A 245 -2.27 -9.01 -14.20
N GLN A 246 -1.40 -8.30 -13.46
CA GLN A 246 0.01 -8.17 -13.79
C GLN A 246 0.86 -9.33 -13.26
N SER A 247 0.34 -10.08 -12.28
CA SER A 247 1.02 -11.23 -11.68
C SER A 247 0.14 -12.47 -11.59
N ASP A 248 0.75 -13.65 -11.75
CA ASP A 248 0.08 -14.94 -11.56
C ASP A 248 -0.45 -15.08 -10.11
N ALA A 249 0.28 -14.52 -9.14
CA ALA A 249 -0.15 -14.49 -7.75
C ALA A 249 -1.46 -13.71 -7.55
N ALA A 250 -1.60 -12.52 -8.16
CA ALA A 250 -2.85 -11.75 -8.11
C ALA A 250 -3.99 -12.53 -8.77
N ARG A 251 -3.72 -13.18 -9.90
CA ARG A 251 -4.70 -14.02 -10.60
C ARG A 251 -5.17 -15.21 -9.74
N ASP A 252 -4.27 -15.89 -9.04
CA ASP A 252 -4.60 -17.00 -8.15
C ASP A 252 -5.40 -16.54 -6.92
N ILE A 253 -5.04 -15.39 -6.33
CA ILE A 253 -5.80 -14.78 -5.23
C ILE A 253 -7.20 -14.38 -5.71
N ALA A 254 -7.32 -13.73 -6.87
CA ALA A 254 -8.59 -13.33 -7.46
C ALA A 254 -9.47 -14.55 -7.79
N LYS A 255 -8.88 -15.66 -8.23
CA LYS A 255 -9.60 -16.93 -8.46
C LYS A 255 -10.30 -17.41 -7.19
N ILE A 256 -9.60 -17.38 -6.06
CA ILE A 256 -10.20 -17.71 -4.76
C ILE A 256 -11.23 -16.66 -4.35
N GLY A 257 -10.98 -15.37 -4.62
CA GLY A 257 -11.94 -14.28 -4.41
C GLY A 257 -13.26 -14.47 -5.17
N LEU A 258 -13.21 -14.85 -6.45
CA LEU A 258 -14.39 -15.13 -7.27
C LEU A 258 -15.13 -16.39 -6.80
N ALA A 259 -14.40 -17.42 -6.34
CA ALA A 259 -15.03 -18.58 -5.73
C ALA A 259 -15.71 -18.25 -4.39
N ASN A 260 -15.12 -17.37 -3.57
CA ASN A 260 -15.76 -16.81 -2.37
C ASN A 260 -17.02 -16.03 -2.72
N TYR A 261 -16.94 -15.17 -3.76
CA TYR A 261 -18.08 -14.40 -4.26
C TYR A 261 -19.23 -15.32 -4.67
N PHE A 262 -18.95 -16.35 -5.47
CA PHE A 262 -19.93 -17.37 -5.86
C PHE A 262 -20.56 -18.04 -4.62
N ALA A 263 -19.74 -18.45 -3.64
CA ALA A 263 -20.23 -19.13 -2.45
C ALA A 263 -21.20 -18.23 -1.65
N GLY A 264 -20.88 -16.94 -1.51
CA GLY A 264 -21.76 -15.94 -0.89
C GLY A 264 -23.06 -15.78 -1.68
N ALA A 265 -23.00 -15.63 -2.99
CA ALA A 265 -24.16 -15.48 -3.85
C ALA A 265 -25.05 -16.74 -3.93
N ALA A 266 -24.46 -17.93 -3.80
CA ALA A 266 -25.20 -19.20 -3.78
C ALA A 266 -25.86 -19.43 -2.41
N MET A 267 -25.19 -19.03 -1.33
CA MET A 267 -25.76 -19.06 0.02
C MET A 267 -26.89 -18.04 0.21
N MET A 268 -26.75 -16.87 -0.41
CA MET A 268 -27.67 -15.74 -0.34
C MET A 268 -28.01 -15.25 -1.76
N PRO A 269 -28.92 -15.97 -2.47
CA PRO A 269 -29.31 -15.65 -3.85
C PRO A 269 -29.83 -14.23 -3.97
N TYR A 270 -29.39 -13.51 -5.01
CA TYR A 270 -29.51 -12.06 -5.11
C TYR A 270 -30.94 -11.55 -4.89
N GLY A 271 -31.92 -12.04 -5.65
CA GLY A 271 -33.31 -11.58 -5.53
C GLY A 271 -33.88 -11.82 -4.13
N ARG A 272 -33.77 -13.07 -3.66
CA ARG A 272 -34.26 -13.47 -2.33
C ARG A 272 -33.59 -12.68 -1.20
N PHE A 273 -32.28 -12.44 -1.31
CA PHE A 273 -31.52 -11.71 -0.30
C PHE A 273 -31.85 -10.22 -0.30
N LEU A 274 -32.01 -9.60 -1.48
CA LEU A 274 -32.42 -8.21 -1.60
C LEU A 274 -33.81 -7.97 -1.01
N ASP A 275 -34.78 -8.85 -1.31
CA ASP A 275 -36.14 -8.75 -0.78
C ASP A 275 -36.12 -8.89 0.75
N ALA A 276 -35.42 -9.90 1.28
CA ALA A 276 -35.24 -10.08 2.71
C ALA A 276 -34.56 -8.87 3.37
N ALA A 277 -33.53 -8.28 2.76
CA ALA A 277 -32.84 -7.11 3.29
C ALA A 277 -33.77 -5.88 3.38
N ARG A 278 -34.66 -5.70 2.39
CA ARG A 278 -35.67 -4.64 2.41
C ARG A 278 -36.72 -4.88 3.49
N GLU A 279 -37.25 -6.10 3.58
CA GLU A 279 -38.26 -6.48 4.59
C GLU A 279 -37.73 -6.36 6.03
N THR A 280 -36.47 -6.73 6.25
CA THR A 280 -35.84 -6.64 7.57
C THR A 280 -35.23 -5.27 7.87
N ARG A 281 -35.26 -4.34 6.92
CA ARG A 281 -34.56 -3.04 7.00
C ARG A 281 -33.08 -3.20 7.34
N HIS A 282 -32.42 -4.16 6.68
CA HIS A 282 -30.99 -4.46 6.82
C HIS A 282 -30.57 -4.94 8.21
N ASP A 283 -31.49 -5.50 9.00
CA ASP A 283 -31.16 -6.15 10.26
C ASP A 283 -30.27 -7.38 10.01
N LEU A 284 -28.99 -7.25 10.37
CA LEU A 284 -27.95 -8.23 10.10
C LEU A 284 -28.21 -9.57 10.79
N GLU A 285 -28.75 -9.56 12.01
CA GLU A 285 -29.03 -10.79 12.76
C GLU A 285 -30.22 -11.55 12.17
N ARG A 286 -31.27 -10.83 11.75
CA ARG A 286 -32.42 -11.43 11.07
C ARG A 286 -32.01 -12.05 9.74
N LEU A 287 -31.17 -11.36 8.97
CA LEU A 287 -30.63 -11.88 7.71
C LEU A 287 -29.75 -13.10 7.93
N ALA A 288 -28.82 -13.04 8.90
CA ALA A 288 -27.94 -14.16 9.25
C ALA A 288 -28.74 -15.41 9.62
N ARG A 289 -29.80 -15.24 10.43
CA ARG A 289 -30.70 -16.34 10.81
C ARG A 289 -31.49 -16.88 9.63
N HIS A 290 -32.02 -16.00 8.76
CA HIS A 290 -32.84 -16.41 7.61
C HIS A 290 -32.04 -17.23 6.59
N PHE A 291 -30.78 -16.86 6.32
CA PHE A 291 -29.94 -17.53 5.33
C PHE A 291 -29.00 -18.59 5.92
N GLY A 292 -28.92 -18.70 7.24
CA GLY A 292 -27.96 -19.58 7.92
C GLY A 292 -26.50 -19.18 7.66
N ALA A 293 -26.25 -17.88 7.63
CA ALA A 293 -24.95 -17.25 7.34
C ALA A 293 -24.37 -16.58 8.60
N SER A 294 -23.07 -16.31 8.63
CA SER A 294 -22.45 -15.47 9.65
C SER A 294 -22.73 -13.98 9.40
N LEU A 295 -22.56 -13.14 10.42
CA LEU A 295 -22.71 -11.69 10.27
C LEU A 295 -21.75 -11.13 9.21
N GLU A 296 -20.49 -11.57 9.19
CA GLU A 296 -19.50 -11.18 8.18
C GLU A 296 -19.96 -11.53 6.77
N GLN A 297 -20.49 -12.74 6.56
CA GLN A 297 -21.01 -13.17 5.27
C GLN A 297 -22.20 -12.29 4.82
N VAL A 298 -23.10 -11.95 5.73
CA VAL A 298 -24.24 -11.05 5.45
C VAL A 298 -23.73 -9.65 5.08
N CYS A 299 -22.81 -9.07 5.85
CA CYS A 299 -22.22 -7.76 5.54
C CYS A 299 -21.52 -7.75 4.18
N HIS A 300 -20.72 -8.78 3.89
CA HIS A 300 -20.08 -8.92 2.59
C HIS A 300 -21.12 -9.09 1.48
N ARG A 301 -22.23 -9.78 1.69
CA ARG A 301 -23.27 -9.91 0.66
C ARG A 301 -23.96 -8.58 0.40
N LEU A 302 -24.28 -7.82 1.45
CA LEU A 302 -24.89 -6.49 1.34
C LEU A 302 -24.03 -5.53 0.50
N SER A 303 -22.70 -5.57 0.65
CA SER A 303 -21.79 -4.73 -0.14
C SER A 303 -21.66 -5.12 -1.61
N THR A 304 -22.33 -6.18 -2.06
CA THR A 304 -22.31 -6.69 -3.45
C THR A 304 -23.62 -6.46 -4.20
N LEU A 305 -24.61 -5.81 -3.58
CA LEU A 305 -25.95 -5.61 -4.16
C LEU A 305 -25.98 -4.48 -5.21
N GLN A 306 -25.22 -4.61 -6.28
CA GLN A 306 -25.10 -3.59 -7.34
C GLN A 306 -25.67 -4.01 -8.71
N ARG A 307 -26.50 -5.07 -8.77
CA ARG A 307 -27.16 -5.51 -10.02
C ARG A 307 -27.98 -4.38 -10.64
N PRO A 308 -27.76 -4.04 -11.92
CA PRO A 308 -28.56 -3.03 -12.61
C PRO A 308 -30.06 -3.34 -12.54
N GLY A 309 -30.87 -2.34 -12.17
CA GLY A 309 -32.31 -2.47 -12.00
C GLY A 309 -32.77 -3.06 -10.65
N ALA A 310 -31.84 -3.56 -9.82
CA ALA A 310 -32.15 -4.17 -8.52
C ALA A 310 -31.05 -3.86 -7.48
N LYS A 311 -30.62 -2.60 -7.39
CA LYS A 311 -29.59 -2.19 -6.43
C LYS A 311 -30.08 -2.25 -4.97
N GLY A 312 -29.14 -2.52 -4.07
CA GLY A 312 -29.27 -2.37 -2.63
C GLY A 312 -29.19 -0.90 -2.18
N VAL A 313 -28.80 -0.68 -0.92
CA VAL A 313 -28.56 0.65 -0.34
C VAL A 313 -27.33 1.30 -0.96
#